data_AF-A0A2J8QIU6-F1
#
_entry.id   AF-A0A2J8QIU6-F1
#
_cell.length_a   1.000
_cell.length_b   1.000
_cell.length_c   1.000
_cell.angle_alpha   90.00
_cell.angle_beta   90.00
_cell.angle_gamma   90.00
#
_symmetry.space_group_name_H-M   'P 1'
#
loop_
_entity.id
_entity.type
_entity.pdbx_description
1 polymer ?
#
loop_
_entity_poly.entity_id
_entity_poly.type
_entity_poly.pdbx_seq_one_letter_code
_entity_poly.pdbx_strand_id
1 'polypeptide(L)'
;MKSVIPSDGPSVACVKKASYLDCIRAIAANEADAVTLDAGLVYDAYLAPNNLKPVVAEFYGSKEDPQTFYYAVAVVKKDSGFQMNQLRGKKSCHTGLGRSAGWNIPIGLLYCDLPEPRKPLEKAVANFFSGSCAPCADGTDFPQLCQLCPGCGCSTLNQYFGYSGAFKCLKDGAGDVAFVKHSTIFENLANKADRDQYELLCLDNTRKPVDEYKDCHLAQVPSHTVVARSMGGKEDLIWELLNQAQEHFGKDKSKEFQLFSSPHGKDLLFKDSAHGFLKVPPRMDAKMYLGYEYVTAIRNLREGTCPEATTDECKPVKWCALSHHERLKCDEWSVNSVGKIECVSAETTEDCIAKIMNGEADAMSLDGGFVYIAGKCGLVPVLAENYNKNDNCEDTPEAGYFAVAVVKKSASDLTWDNLKGKKSCHTAVGRTAGWNIPMGLLYNKINHCRFDEFFSEGCAPGSKKDSSLCKLCMGSGPNLCEPNNKEGYYGYTGAFRCLVEKGDVAFVKHQTVPQNTGGKNPDPWAKNLNEKDYELLCLDGTRKPVKEYANCHLARAPNHAVVTRKDKEACVHKILRQ
;
A
#
# COMPACT_ATOMS: atom_id res chain seq x y z
N MET A 1 -28.61 20.79 -28.46
CA MET A 1 -27.80 20.09 -27.45
C MET A 1 -26.93 21.13 -26.76
N LYS A 2 -27.15 21.43 -25.48
CA LYS A 2 -26.19 22.25 -24.72
C LYS A 2 -24.94 21.40 -24.53
N SER A 3 -23.76 21.88 -24.92
CA SER A 3 -22.51 21.16 -24.68
C SER A 3 -22.31 21.05 -23.17
N VAL A 4 -22.46 19.84 -22.64
CA VAL A 4 -22.39 19.57 -21.20
C VAL A 4 -20.94 19.64 -20.68
N ILE A 5 -19.96 19.67 -21.58
CA ILE A 5 -18.52 19.74 -21.29
C ILE A 5 -17.97 21.02 -21.95
N PRO A 6 -17.09 21.79 -21.28
CA PRO A 6 -16.39 22.93 -21.90
C PRO A 6 -15.71 22.51 -23.21
N SER A 7 -15.66 23.40 -24.22
CA SER A 7 -14.96 23.14 -25.49
C SER A 7 -13.49 22.77 -25.33
N ASP A 8 -12.92 23.11 -24.17
CA ASP A 8 -11.51 23.00 -23.84
C ASP A 8 -11.25 21.82 -22.88
N GLY A 9 -12.29 21.03 -22.58
CA GLY A 9 -12.24 19.89 -21.66
C GLY A 9 -11.68 18.61 -22.29
N PRO A 10 -11.40 17.58 -21.47
CA PRO A 10 -10.86 16.33 -21.97
C PRO A 10 -11.84 15.59 -22.89
N SER A 11 -11.34 15.11 -24.03
CA SER A 11 -12.10 14.30 -25.00
C SER A 11 -11.72 12.82 -24.92
N VAL A 12 -12.66 11.93 -25.29
CA VAL A 12 -12.43 10.49 -25.38
C VAL A 12 -12.46 10.01 -26.84
N ALA A 13 -11.52 9.13 -27.20
CA ALA A 13 -11.49 8.41 -28.47
C ALA A 13 -11.47 6.89 -28.21
N CYS A 14 -12.06 6.10 -29.10
CA CYS A 14 -12.22 4.67 -28.91
C CYS A 14 -11.26 3.85 -29.79
N VAL A 15 -10.46 2.99 -29.16
CA VAL A 15 -9.61 2.00 -29.86
C VAL A 15 -10.18 0.61 -29.62
N LYS A 16 -10.56 -0.08 -30.70
CA LYS A 16 -11.15 -1.42 -30.62
C LYS A 16 -10.04 -2.49 -30.64
N LYS A 17 -10.05 -3.40 -29.67
CA LYS A 17 -9.21 -4.60 -29.60
C LYS A 17 -10.07 -5.82 -29.25
N ALA A 18 -9.50 -7.02 -29.39
CA ALA A 18 -10.24 -8.28 -29.23
C ALA A 18 -10.26 -8.82 -27.79
N SER A 19 -9.29 -8.41 -26.96
CA SER A 19 -9.15 -8.88 -25.58
C SER A 19 -8.52 -7.82 -24.67
N TYR A 20 -8.61 -8.02 -23.35
CA TYR A 20 -7.91 -7.16 -22.38
C TYR A 20 -6.39 -7.21 -22.55
N LEU A 21 -5.82 -8.36 -22.93
CA LEU A 21 -4.38 -8.49 -23.18
C LEU A 21 -3.94 -7.63 -24.37
N ASP A 22 -4.76 -7.56 -25.41
CA ASP A 22 -4.49 -6.69 -26.57
C ASP A 22 -4.60 -5.21 -26.20
N CYS A 23 -5.53 -4.84 -25.31
CA CYS A 23 -5.61 -3.48 -24.77
C CYS A 23 -4.36 -3.13 -23.95
N ILE A 24 -3.89 -4.02 -23.08
CA ILE A 24 -2.65 -3.82 -22.30
C ILE A 24 -1.47 -3.57 -23.24
N ARG A 25 -1.29 -4.41 -24.26
CA ARG A 25 -0.23 -4.26 -25.26
C ARG A 25 -0.36 -2.97 -26.06
N ALA A 26 -1.58 -2.59 -26.44
CA ALA A 26 -1.84 -1.34 -27.16
C ALA A 26 -1.45 -0.11 -26.33
N ILE A 27 -1.76 -0.11 -25.02
CA ILE A 27 -1.37 0.99 -24.13
C ILE A 27 0.15 1.04 -23.97
N ALA A 28 0.80 -0.10 -23.77
CA ALA A 28 2.25 -0.19 -23.68
C ALA A 28 2.95 0.28 -24.97
N ALA A 29 2.34 0.03 -26.14
CA ALA A 29 2.81 0.45 -27.46
C ALA A 29 2.44 1.89 -27.86
N ASN A 30 1.80 2.67 -26.97
CA ASN A 30 1.28 4.02 -27.24
C ASN A 30 0.18 4.10 -28.32
N GLU A 31 -0.53 3.01 -28.59
CA GLU A 31 -1.69 2.97 -29.49
C GLU A 31 -3.02 3.28 -28.78
N ALA A 32 -3.04 3.20 -27.45
CA ALA A 32 -4.17 3.52 -26.58
C ALA A 32 -3.65 4.16 -25.27
N ASP A 33 -4.54 4.76 -24.47
CA ASP A 33 -4.13 5.48 -23.25
C ASP A 33 -4.58 4.80 -21.94
N ALA A 34 -5.79 4.23 -21.93
CA ALA A 34 -6.39 3.72 -20.70
C ALA A 34 -7.33 2.52 -20.97
N VAL A 35 -7.40 1.60 -20.00
CA VAL A 35 -8.39 0.53 -19.96
C VAL A 35 -8.66 0.15 -18.51
N THR A 36 -9.92 -0.18 -18.19
CA THR A 36 -10.30 -0.70 -16.88
C THR A 36 -10.02 -2.19 -16.81
N LEU A 37 -9.30 -2.62 -15.78
CA LEU A 37 -8.91 -4.01 -15.56
C LEU A 37 -9.37 -4.51 -14.19
N ASP A 38 -9.69 -5.80 -14.16
CA ASP A 38 -9.77 -6.58 -12.93
C ASP A 38 -8.39 -6.65 -12.25
N ALA A 39 -8.34 -6.66 -10.91
CA ALA A 39 -7.07 -6.65 -10.16
C ALA A 39 -6.14 -7.82 -10.55
N GLY A 40 -6.68 -8.98 -10.94
CA GLY A 40 -5.86 -10.08 -11.45
C GLY A 40 -5.13 -9.74 -12.76
N LEU A 41 -5.75 -8.97 -13.65
CA LEU A 41 -5.16 -8.52 -14.92
C LEU A 41 -4.27 -7.28 -14.74
N VAL A 42 -4.42 -6.53 -13.65
CA VAL A 42 -3.46 -5.48 -13.27
C VAL A 42 -2.09 -6.09 -12.99
N TYR A 43 -2.05 -7.32 -12.46
CA TYR A 43 -0.80 -8.08 -12.31
C TYR A 43 -0.10 -8.25 -13.67
N ASP A 44 -0.81 -8.69 -14.70
CA ASP A 44 -0.27 -8.82 -16.06
C ASP A 44 0.15 -7.49 -16.69
N ALA A 45 -0.63 -6.44 -16.41
CA ALA A 45 -0.41 -5.11 -16.94
C ALA A 45 0.86 -4.46 -16.38
N TYR A 46 1.22 -4.73 -15.12
CA TYR A 46 2.42 -4.13 -14.52
C TYR A 46 3.72 -4.85 -14.93
N LEU A 47 3.65 -6.14 -15.22
CA LEU A 47 4.84 -6.92 -15.58
C LEU A 47 5.51 -6.35 -16.84
N ALA A 48 6.84 -6.49 -16.89
CA ALA A 48 7.58 -6.20 -18.11
C ALA A 48 7.14 -7.15 -19.25
N PRO A 49 7.03 -6.67 -20.50
CA PRO A 49 7.40 -5.33 -20.98
C PRO A 49 6.29 -4.27 -20.89
N ASN A 50 5.11 -4.59 -20.34
CA ASN A 50 3.95 -3.68 -20.36
C ASN A 50 4.13 -2.47 -19.45
N ASN A 51 4.63 -2.68 -18.23
CA ASN A 51 4.97 -1.62 -17.25
C ASN A 51 3.84 -0.58 -17.03
N LEU A 52 2.58 -1.04 -16.99
CA LEU A 52 1.43 -0.19 -16.68
C LEU A 52 1.24 -0.05 -15.16
N LYS A 53 0.57 1.03 -14.74
CA LYS A 53 0.22 1.29 -13.33
C LYS A 53 -1.26 1.61 -13.18
N PRO A 54 -1.89 1.28 -12.04
CA PRO A 54 -3.24 1.75 -11.72
C PRO A 54 -3.23 3.27 -11.49
N VAL A 55 -4.24 3.96 -12.03
CA VAL A 55 -4.36 5.43 -11.93
C VAL A 55 -5.69 5.91 -11.39
N VAL A 56 -6.78 5.18 -11.63
CA VAL A 56 -8.13 5.51 -11.16
C VAL A 56 -8.87 4.23 -10.79
N ALA A 57 -9.30 4.13 -9.54
CA ALA A 57 -10.01 2.96 -9.02
C ALA A 57 -11.53 3.19 -9.08
N GLU A 58 -12.29 2.15 -9.48
CA GLU A 58 -13.73 2.12 -9.22
C GLU A 58 -13.98 2.02 -7.71
N PHE A 59 -15.02 2.67 -7.21
CA PHE A 59 -15.55 2.37 -5.87
C PHE A 59 -16.97 1.82 -5.94
N TYR A 60 -17.27 0.95 -4.98
CA TYR A 60 -18.57 0.30 -4.76
C TYR A 60 -19.17 0.79 -3.45
N GLY A 61 -20.33 0.24 -3.06
CA GLY A 61 -21.04 0.68 -1.86
C GLY A 61 -21.79 1.98 -2.11
N SER A 62 -21.50 3.02 -1.32
CA SER A 62 -22.15 4.33 -1.42
C SER A 62 -21.12 5.44 -1.59
N LYS A 63 -21.55 6.67 -1.91
CA LYS A 63 -20.62 7.81 -1.96
C LYS A 63 -20.11 8.21 -0.58
N GLU A 64 -20.92 7.94 0.45
CA GLU A 64 -20.65 8.23 1.86
C GLU A 64 -19.70 7.21 2.48
N ASP A 65 -19.73 5.96 1.99
CA ASP A 65 -18.83 4.86 2.37
C ASP A 65 -18.30 4.15 1.10
N PRO A 66 -17.32 4.76 0.39
CA PRO A 66 -16.80 4.23 -0.85
C PRO A 66 -15.87 3.03 -0.60
N GLN A 67 -16.22 1.89 -1.19
CA GLN A 67 -15.45 0.64 -1.06
C GLN A 67 -14.61 0.40 -2.31
N THR A 68 -13.27 0.51 -2.20
CA THR A 68 -12.31 0.22 -3.29
C THR A 68 -11.85 -1.24 -3.27
N PHE A 69 -12.73 -2.14 -2.84
CA PHE A 69 -12.52 -3.58 -2.80
C PHE A 69 -13.85 -4.30 -2.97
N TYR A 70 -13.80 -5.59 -3.24
CA TYR A 70 -14.97 -6.45 -3.24
C TYR A 70 -14.62 -7.85 -2.74
N TYR A 71 -15.64 -8.59 -2.29
CA TYR A 71 -15.49 -9.98 -1.87
C TYR A 71 -15.62 -10.95 -3.06
N ALA A 72 -14.65 -11.83 -3.22
CA ALA A 72 -14.72 -13.01 -4.08
C ALA A 72 -15.47 -14.12 -3.36
N VAL A 73 -16.48 -14.71 -4.02
CA VAL A 73 -17.35 -15.74 -3.43
C VAL A 73 -17.56 -16.90 -4.40
N ALA A 74 -17.87 -18.08 -3.85
CA ALA A 74 -18.30 -19.25 -4.60
C ALA A 74 -19.81 -19.47 -4.38
N VAL A 75 -20.61 -19.18 -5.40
CA VAL A 75 -22.08 -19.30 -5.35
C VAL A 75 -22.47 -20.70 -5.84
N VAL A 76 -23.39 -21.34 -5.13
CA VAL A 76 -23.97 -22.64 -5.49
C VAL A 76 -25.49 -22.59 -5.41
N LYS A 77 -26.16 -23.53 -6.07
CA LYS A 77 -27.59 -23.75 -5.82
C LYS A 77 -27.78 -24.34 -4.42
N LYS A 78 -28.83 -23.90 -3.74
CA LYS A 78 -29.24 -24.43 -2.44
C LYS A 78 -29.48 -25.94 -2.52
N ASP A 79 -29.19 -26.65 -1.44
CA ASP A 79 -29.39 -28.10 -1.29
C ASP A 79 -28.59 -28.98 -2.29
N SER A 80 -27.56 -28.43 -2.95
CA SER A 80 -26.65 -29.20 -3.82
C SER A 80 -25.69 -30.14 -3.06
N GLY A 81 -25.59 -30.02 -1.74
CA GLY A 81 -25.01 -31.06 -0.86
C GLY A 81 -23.47 -31.19 -0.83
N PHE A 82 -22.71 -30.20 -1.29
CA PHE A 82 -21.24 -30.23 -1.28
C PHE A 82 -20.58 -28.94 -0.73
N GLN A 83 -19.42 -29.07 -0.09
CA GLN A 83 -18.68 -27.94 0.49
C GLN A 83 -17.44 -27.56 -0.33
N MET A 84 -16.70 -26.53 0.12
CA MET A 84 -15.51 -26.03 -0.56
C MET A 84 -14.45 -27.11 -0.80
N ASN A 85 -14.21 -27.99 0.19
CA ASN A 85 -13.29 -29.14 0.07
C ASN A 85 -13.83 -30.31 -0.78
N GLN A 86 -15.05 -30.23 -1.31
CA GLN A 86 -15.71 -31.30 -2.11
C GLN A 86 -15.93 -30.89 -3.57
N LEU A 87 -15.21 -29.87 -4.03
CA LEU A 87 -15.30 -29.31 -5.38
C LEU A 87 -14.75 -30.24 -6.48
N ARG A 88 -13.95 -31.26 -6.11
CA ARG A 88 -13.42 -32.23 -7.08
C ARG A 88 -14.57 -32.96 -7.80
N GLY A 89 -14.47 -33.04 -9.12
CA GLY A 89 -15.46 -33.67 -9.99
C GLY A 89 -16.78 -32.91 -10.13
N LYS A 90 -16.86 -31.65 -9.68
CA LYS A 90 -17.99 -30.75 -9.97
C LYS A 90 -17.77 -30.00 -11.27
N LYS A 91 -18.83 -29.38 -11.79
CA LYS A 91 -18.76 -28.47 -12.93
C LYS A 91 -18.64 -27.02 -12.47
N SER A 92 -17.69 -26.27 -13.03
CA SER A 92 -17.39 -24.91 -12.56
C SER A 92 -17.62 -23.82 -13.62
N CYS A 93 -18.12 -22.68 -13.17
CA CYS A 93 -18.33 -21.48 -13.97
C CYS A 93 -17.39 -20.37 -13.49
N HIS A 94 -16.52 -19.88 -14.37
CA HIS A 94 -15.51 -18.87 -14.06
C HIS A 94 -15.76 -17.59 -14.85
N THR A 95 -15.41 -16.43 -14.28
CA THR A 95 -15.55 -15.14 -14.99
C THR A 95 -14.60 -14.99 -16.17
N GLY A 96 -13.47 -15.69 -16.13
CA GLY A 96 -12.38 -15.64 -17.11
C GLY A 96 -11.01 -15.93 -16.47
N LEU A 97 -10.11 -16.51 -17.26
CA LEU A 97 -8.74 -16.84 -16.88
C LEU A 97 -8.00 -15.60 -16.37
N GLY A 98 -7.26 -15.74 -15.27
CA GLY A 98 -6.43 -14.66 -14.69
C GLY A 98 -7.20 -13.59 -13.89
N ARG A 99 -8.53 -13.65 -13.80
CA ARG A 99 -9.34 -12.70 -13.02
C ARG A 99 -9.35 -13.06 -11.53
N SER A 100 -9.52 -12.06 -10.66
CA SER A 100 -9.46 -12.21 -9.20
C SER A 100 -10.46 -13.23 -8.67
N ALA A 101 -11.76 -12.91 -8.67
CA ALA A 101 -12.77 -13.78 -8.08
C ALA A 101 -13.03 -15.04 -8.89
N GLY A 102 -12.92 -14.96 -10.22
CA GLY A 102 -13.25 -16.07 -11.10
C GLY A 102 -12.12 -17.07 -11.33
N TRP A 103 -10.86 -16.75 -11.01
CA TRP A 103 -9.73 -17.65 -11.26
C TRP A 103 -8.68 -17.60 -10.16
N ASN A 104 -7.99 -16.47 -9.97
CA ASN A 104 -6.81 -16.40 -9.11
C ASN A 104 -7.12 -16.79 -7.66
N ILE A 105 -8.23 -16.31 -7.10
CA ILE A 105 -8.62 -16.67 -5.73
C ILE A 105 -9.02 -18.14 -5.59
N PRO A 106 -10.05 -18.65 -6.32
CA PRO A 106 -10.49 -20.03 -6.13
C PRO A 106 -9.43 -21.06 -6.53
N ILE A 107 -8.70 -20.84 -7.63
CA ILE A 107 -7.64 -21.76 -8.05
C ILE A 107 -6.43 -21.67 -7.12
N GLY A 108 -6.13 -20.49 -6.58
CA GLY A 108 -5.09 -20.29 -5.57
C GLY A 108 -5.33 -21.11 -4.31
N LEU A 109 -6.57 -21.09 -3.81
CA LEU A 109 -6.99 -21.87 -2.65
C LEU A 109 -6.95 -23.38 -2.92
N LEU A 110 -7.31 -23.80 -4.13
CA LEU A 110 -7.35 -25.21 -4.50
C LEU A 110 -5.99 -25.74 -5.01
N TYR A 111 -5.01 -24.87 -5.24
CA TYR A 111 -3.79 -25.19 -6.00
C TYR A 111 -3.09 -26.44 -5.49
N CYS A 112 -2.93 -26.56 -4.17
CA CYS A 112 -2.21 -27.68 -3.57
C CYS A 112 -3.00 -29.00 -3.57
N ASP A 113 -4.33 -28.92 -3.68
CA ASP A 113 -5.23 -30.08 -3.81
C ASP A 113 -5.45 -30.53 -5.26
N LEU A 114 -4.90 -29.77 -6.22
CA LEU A 114 -4.91 -30.14 -7.63
C LEU A 114 -4.06 -31.38 -7.87
N PRO A 115 -4.48 -32.27 -8.79
CA PRO A 115 -3.72 -33.47 -9.13
C PRO A 115 -2.39 -33.10 -9.80
N GLU A 116 -1.33 -33.85 -9.48
CA GLU A 116 -0.06 -33.76 -10.22
C GLU A 116 -0.21 -34.38 -11.62
N PRO A 117 0.47 -33.84 -12.66
CA PRO A 117 1.33 -32.66 -12.62
C PRO A 117 0.52 -31.34 -12.57
N ARG A 118 0.89 -30.42 -11.68
CA ARG A 118 0.25 -29.09 -11.57
C ARG A 118 0.63 -28.09 -12.65
N LYS A 119 1.44 -28.50 -13.64
CA LYS A 119 1.89 -27.67 -14.77
C LYS A 119 1.61 -28.37 -16.11
N PRO A 120 0.99 -27.69 -17.08
CA PRO A 120 0.39 -26.35 -16.97
C PRO A 120 -0.81 -26.33 -16.01
N LEU A 121 -1.03 -25.20 -15.33
CA LEU A 121 -2.07 -25.06 -14.29
C LEU A 121 -3.45 -25.40 -14.84
N GLU A 122 -3.73 -24.96 -16.06
CA GLU A 122 -4.95 -25.17 -16.82
C GLU A 122 -5.28 -26.66 -16.94
N LYS A 123 -4.28 -27.52 -17.17
CA LYS A 123 -4.45 -28.98 -17.25
C LYS A 123 -4.81 -29.60 -15.90
N ALA A 124 -4.19 -29.13 -14.83
CA ALA A 124 -4.47 -29.63 -13.49
C ALA A 124 -5.89 -29.25 -13.05
N VAL A 125 -6.32 -28.02 -13.34
CA VAL A 125 -7.70 -27.55 -13.11
C VAL A 125 -8.70 -28.32 -13.97
N ALA A 126 -8.38 -28.54 -15.25
CA ALA A 126 -9.19 -29.33 -16.17
C ALA A 126 -9.42 -30.78 -15.70
N ASN A 127 -8.45 -31.37 -15.01
CA ASN A 127 -8.55 -32.71 -14.43
C ASN A 127 -9.24 -32.73 -13.05
N PHE A 128 -9.29 -31.59 -12.36
CA PHE A 128 -9.91 -31.48 -11.05
C PHE A 128 -11.43 -31.36 -11.13
N PHE A 129 -11.93 -30.52 -12.05
CA PHE A 129 -13.36 -30.38 -12.35
C PHE A 129 -13.79 -31.36 -13.44
N SER A 130 -15.07 -31.73 -13.49
CA SER A 130 -15.61 -32.65 -14.51
C SER A 130 -16.08 -31.95 -15.79
N GLY A 131 -15.70 -30.68 -15.97
CA GLY A 131 -16.09 -29.81 -17.08
C GLY A 131 -16.35 -28.38 -16.61
N SER A 132 -15.80 -27.39 -17.32
CA SER A 132 -15.85 -25.99 -16.90
C SER A 132 -16.27 -25.03 -18.01
N CYS A 133 -16.62 -23.81 -17.63
CA CYS A 133 -16.46 -22.64 -18.50
C CYS A 133 -15.39 -21.74 -17.89
N ALA A 134 -14.21 -21.70 -18.52
CA ALA A 134 -13.12 -20.79 -18.20
C ALA A 134 -12.84 -19.88 -19.40
N PRO A 135 -13.56 -18.76 -19.56
CA PRO A 135 -13.34 -17.85 -20.68
C PRO A 135 -11.87 -17.39 -20.77
N CYS A 136 -11.39 -17.12 -21.98
CA CYS A 136 -9.99 -16.79 -22.29
C CYS A 136 -9.00 -17.97 -22.18
N ALA A 137 -9.42 -19.16 -21.74
CA ALA A 137 -8.57 -20.35 -21.81
C ALA A 137 -8.44 -20.88 -23.23
N ASP A 138 -7.35 -21.60 -23.51
CA ASP A 138 -7.16 -22.26 -24.80
C ASP A 138 -7.99 -23.56 -24.88
N GLY A 139 -9.06 -23.52 -25.67
CA GLY A 139 -9.94 -24.67 -25.86
C GLY A 139 -9.38 -25.77 -26.76
N THR A 140 -8.29 -25.52 -27.50
CA THR A 140 -7.62 -26.58 -28.28
C THR A 140 -6.78 -27.46 -27.36
N ASP A 141 -5.98 -26.83 -26.50
CA ASP A 141 -5.08 -27.51 -25.56
C ASP A 141 -5.82 -28.03 -24.32
N PHE A 142 -6.86 -27.32 -23.87
CA PHE A 142 -7.63 -27.66 -22.66
C PHE A 142 -9.15 -27.72 -22.91
N PRO A 143 -9.67 -28.68 -23.72
CA PRO A 143 -11.09 -28.74 -24.08
C PRO A 143 -12.05 -28.81 -22.88
N GLN A 144 -11.63 -29.48 -21.79
CA GLN A 144 -12.40 -29.58 -20.55
C GLN A 144 -12.70 -28.23 -19.90
N LEU A 145 -11.84 -27.23 -20.08
CA LEU A 145 -12.06 -25.87 -19.58
C LEU A 145 -13.14 -25.11 -20.37
N CYS A 146 -13.47 -25.58 -21.57
CA CYS A 146 -14.43 -24.97 -22.48
C CYS A 146 -15.68 -25.83 -22.68
N GLN A 147 -15.83 -26.92 -21.94
CA GLN A 147 -16.94 -27.86 -22.11
C GLN A 147 -18.31 -27.19 -21.92
N LEU A 148 -18.43 -26.24 -20.98
CA LEU A 148 -19.67 -25.52 -20.70
C LEU A 148 -19.85 -24.25 -21.55
N CYS A 149 -18.78 -23.80 -22.23
CA CYS A 149 -18.83 -22.66 -23.15
C CYS A 149 -17.88 -22.90 -24.34
N PRO A 150 -18.37 -23.60 -25.39
CA PRO A 150 -17.56 -23.94 -26.55
C PRO A 150 -16.81 -22.73 -27.12
N GLY A 151 -15.49 -22.89 -27.29
CA GLY A 151 -14.59 -21.85 -27.79
C GLY A 151 -14.05 -20.85 -26.75
N CYS A 152 -14.47 -20.93 -25.47
CA CYS A 152 -13.94 -20.12 -24.37
C CYS A 152 -13.78 -18.62 -24.68
N GLY A 153 -14.71 -18.02 -25.44
CA GLY A 153 -14.56 -16.65 -25.94
C GLY A 153 -14.27 -15.63 -24.83
N CYS A 154 -13.24 -14.79 -25.03
CA CYS A 154 -12.75 -13.80 -24.06
C CYS A 154 -13.46 -12.43 -24.20
N SER A 155 -14.76 -12.44 -24.44
CA SER A 155 -15.56 -11.23 -24.58
C SER A 155 -17.03 -11.49 -24.22
N THR A 156 -17.81 -10.41 -24.10
CA THR A 156 -19.25 -10.46 -23.80
C THR A 156 -20.10 -11.14 -24.87
N LEU A 157 -19.52 -11.48 -26.05
CA LEU A 157 -20.17 -12.33 -27.05
C LEU A 157 -20.38 -13.76 -26.55
N ASN A 158 -19.51 -14.24 -25.65
CA ASN A 158 -19.72 -15.49 -24.93
C ASN A 158 -20.72 -15.26 -23.79
N GLN A 159 -21.88 -15.91 -23.84
CA GLN A 159 -22.96 -15.73 -22.86
C GLN A 159 -22.57 -16.04 -21.40
N TYR A 160 -21.51 -16.84 -21.18
CA TYR A 160 -21.01 -17.19 -19.85
C TYR A 160 -19.76 -16.40 -19.45
N PHE A 161 -19.39 -15.37 -20.22
CA PHE A 161 -18.27 -14.49 -19.90
C PHE A 161 -18.60 -13.49 -18.78
N GLY A 162 -17.60 -13.20 -17.94
CA GLY A 162 -17.71 -12.18 -16.90
C GLY A 162 -18.54 -12.62 -15.69
N TYR A 163 -18.85 -11.68 -14.80
CA TYR A 163 -19.55 -11.98 -13.55
C TYR A 163 -20.97 -12.50 -13.81
N SER A 164 -21.77 -11.74 -14.57
CA SER A 164 -23.15 -12.12 -14.88
C SER A 164 -23.22 -13.39 -15.74
N GLY A 165 -22.26 -13.59 -16.65
CA GLY A 165 -22.18 -14.81 -17.45
C GLY A 165 -21.84 -16.05 -16.62
N ALA A 166 -20.87 -15.97 -15.72
CA ALA A 166 -20.54 -17.08 -14.82
C ALA A 166 -21.71 -17.43 -13.89
N PHE A 167 -22.43 -16.44 -13.37
CA PHE A 167 -23.66 -16.68 -12.62
C PHE A 167 -24.77 -17.28 -13.48
N LYS A 168 -24.92 -16.84 -14.73
CA LYS A 168 -25.87 -17.42 -15.69
C LYS A 168 -25.55 -18.90 -15.97
N CYS A 169 -24.28 -19.27 -16.10
CA CYS A 169 -23.83 -20.67 -16.24
C CYS A 169 -24.30 -21.55 -15.08
N LEU A 170 -24.26 -21.05 -13.84
CA LEU A 170 -24.83 -21.74 -12.67
C LEU A 170 -26.36 -21.77 -12.73
N LYS A 171 -26.99 -20.64 -13.02
CA LYS A 171 -28.46 -20.51 -13.09
C LYS A 171 -29.06 -21.51 -14.09
N ASP A 172 -28.51 -21.57 -15.29
CA ASP A 172 -28.95 -22.45 -16.38
C ASP A 172 -28.68 -23.95 -16.07
N GLY A 173 -27.97 -24.26 -14.99
CA GLY A 173 -27.64 -25.63 -14.58
C GLY A 173 -26.51 -26.25 -15.40
N ALA A 174 -25.74 -25.43 -16.13
CA ALA A 174 -24.57 -25.92 -16.86
C ALA A 174 -23.44 -26.28 -15.87
N GLY A 175 -23.22 -25.47 -14.85
CA GLY A 175 -22.28 -25.72 -13.76
C GLY A 175 -22.93 -25.84 -12.38
N ASP A 176 -22.19 -26.39 -11.42
CA ASP A 176 -22.60 -26.61 -10.04
C ASP A 176 -22.17 -25.47 -9.12
N VAL A 177 -21.08 -24.78 -9.47
CA VAL A 177 -20.51 -23.64 -8.72
C VAL A 177 -20.13 -22.50 -9.67
N ALA A 178 -20.43 -21.26 -9.28
CA ALA A 178 -19.96 -20.05 -9.96
C ALA A 178 -19.06 -19.22 -9.05
N PHE A 179 -17.86 -18.90 -9.54
CA PHE A 179 -16.92 -18.05 -8.83
C PHE A 179 -17.06 -16.60 -9.30
N VAL A 180 -17.61 -15.74 -8.44
CA VAL A 180 -18.04 -14.37 -8.79
C VAL A 180 -17.80 -13.38 -7.63
N LYS A 181 -18.18 -12.11 -7.79
CA LYS A 181 -18.18 -11.12 -6.70
C LYS A 181 -19.49 -11.23 -5.90
N HIS A 182 -19.46 -10.86 -4.62
CA HIS A 182 -20.64 -10.89 -3.75
C HIS A 182 -21.87 -10.17 -4.33
N SER A 183 -21.67 -9.06 -5.05
CA SER A 183 -22.77 -8.26 -5.60
C SER A 183 -23.44 -8.89 -6.84
N THR A 184 -22.81 -9.87 -7.49
CA THR A 184 -23.29 -10.45 -8.77
C THR A 184 -24.70 -11.01 -8.67
N ILE A 185 -25.04 -11.71 -7.59
CA ILE A 185 -26.39 -12.28 -7.46
C ILE A 185 -27.45 -11.19 -7.29
N PHE A 186 -27.14 -10.10 -6.58
CA PHE A 186 -28.05 -8.97 -6.38
C PHE A 186 -28.27 -8.16 -7.67
N GLU A 187 -27.24 -8.10 -8.52
CA GLU A 187 -27.32 -7.45 -9.85
C GLU A 187 -28.17 -8.26 -10.86
N ASN A 188 -28.23 -9.59 -10.68
CA ASN A 188 -28.91 -10.49 -11.61
C ASN A 188 -30.29 -10.96 -11.12
N LEU A 189 -30.55 -10.93 -9.82
CA LEU A 189 -31.81 -11.34 -9.19
C LEU A 189 -32.29 -10.27 -8.21
N ALA A 190 -33.29 -9.49 -8.64
CA ALA A 190 -33.88 -8.42 -7.83
C ALA A 190 -34.72 -8.96 -6.65
N ASN A 191 -35.40 -10.09 -6.83
CA ASN A 191 -36.29 -10.66 -5.82
C ASN A 191 -35.52 -11.52 -4.81
N LYS A 192 -35.78 -11.33 -3.51
CA LYS A 192 -35.17 -12.13 -2.46
C LYS A 192 -35.53 -13.61 -2.57
N ALA A 193 -36.78 -13.94 -2.92
CA ALA A 193 -37.24 -15.32 -3.08
C ALA A 193 -36.43 -16.11 -4.12
N ASP A 194 -35.95 -15.45 -5.19
CA ASP A 194 -35.09 -16.08 -6.18
C ASP A 194 -33.66 -16.25 -5.64
N ARG A 195 -33.17 -15.28 -4.84
CA ARG A 195 -31.85 -15.35 -4.21
C ARG A 195 -31.76 -16.43 -3.14
N ASP A 196 -32.85 -16.70 -2.43
CA ASP A 196 -32.94 -17.73 -1.38
C ASP A 196 -32.79 -19.17 -1.93
N GLN A 197 -32.75 -19.34 -3.26
CA GLN A 197 -32.44 -20.60 -3.96
C GLN A 197 -30.93 -20.82 -4.14
N TYR A 198 -30.09 -19.92 -3.64
CA TYR A 198 -28.64 -19.96 -3.75
C TYR A 198 -27.98 -19.80 -2.39
N GLU A 199 -26.75 -20.31 -2.28
CA GLU A 199 -25.92 -20.25 -1.07
C GLU A 199 -24.46 -19.94 -1.46
N LEU A 200 -23.65 -19.57 -0.47
CA LEU A 200 -22.21 -19.38 -0.59
C LEU A 200 -21.47 -20.56 0.03
N LEU A 201 -20.38 -21.00 -0.59
CA LEU A 201 -19.42 -21.91 0.04
C LEU A 201 -18.41 -21.10 0.85
N CYS A 202 -18.29 -21.44 2.13
CA CYS A 202 -17.38 -20.78 3.06
C CYS A 202 -16.06 -21.58 3.20
N LEU A 203 -14.97 -20.90 3.58
CA LEU A 203 -13.64 -21.52 3.73
C LEU A 203 -13.58 -22.57 4.86
N ASP A 204 -14.45 -22.45 5.86
CA ASP A 204 -14.61 -23.41 6.95
C ASP A 204 -15.43 -24.66 6.56
N ASN A 205 -15.71 -24.83 5.26
CA ASN A 205 -16.53 -25.92 4.72
C ASN A 205 -17.98 -25.90 5.23
N THR A 206 -18.51 -24.73 5.55
CA THR A 206 -19.93 -24.50 5.76
C THR A 206 -20.59 -23.82 4.55
N ARG A 207 -21.90 -23.63 4.62
CA ARG A 207 -22.66 -22.81 3.67
C ARG A 207 -23.40 -21.72 4.40
N LYS A 208 -23.51 -20.56 3.77
CA LYS A 208 -24.26 -19.42 4.30
C LYS A 208 -25.13 -18.78 3.21
N PRO A 209 -26.19 -18.06 3.61
CA PRO A 209 -26.98 -17.21 2.71
C PRO A 209 -26.11 -16.22 1.92
N VAL A 210 -26.59 -15.81 0.75
CA VAL A 210 -25.82 -14.96 -0.18
C VAL A 210 -25.59 -13.51 0.31
N ASP A 211 -26.34 -13.07 1.30
CA ASP A 211 -26.19 -11.78 1.99
C ASP A 211 -25.20 -11.82 3.17
N GLU A 212 -24.79 -13.01 3.62
CA GLU A 212 -23.75 -13.19 4.65
C GLU A 212 -22.32 -13.24 4.06
N TYR A 213 -22.10 -12.63 2.89
CA TYR A 213 -20.82 -12.65 2.17
C TYR A 213 -19.66 -12.05 2.98
N LYS A 214 -19.93 -11.16 3.95
CA LYS A 214 -18.89 -10.60 4.82
C LYS A 214 -18.25 -11.67 5.71
N ASP A 215 -19.01 -12.68 6.12
CA ASP A 215 -18.56 -13.79 6.95
C ASP A 215 -18.30 -15.07 6.14
N CYS A 216 -18.75 -15.10 4.88
CA CYS A 216 -18.57 -16.22 3.94
C CYS A 216 -18.04 -15.75 2.59
N HIS A 217 -16.73 -15.56 2.49
CA HIS A 217 -16.04 -15.23 1.25
C HIS A 217 -14.70 -15.96 1.15
N LEU A 218 -14.18 -16.02 -0.07
CA LEU A 218 -12.89 -16.65 -0.35
C LEU A 218 -11.73 -15.68 -0.11
N ALA A 219 -11.90 -14.43 -0.51
CA ALA A 219 -10.94 -13.35 -0.27
C ALA A 219 -11.59 -11.98 -0.48
N GLN A 220 -11.02 -10.95 0.14
CA GLN A 220 -11.22 -9.55 -0.20
C GLN A 220 -10.19 -9.16 -1.27
N VAL A 221 -10.63 -8.56 -2.37
CA VAL A 221 -9.75 -8.21 -3.49
C VAL A 221 -9.92 -6.73 -3.88
N PRO A 222 -8.85 -6.05 -4.34
CA PRO A 222 -8.95 -4.67 -4.79
C PRO A 222 -9.97 -4.49 -5.91
N SER A 223 -10.59 -3.31 -5.98
CA SER A 223 -11.53 -2.94 -7.03
C SER A 223 -10.89 -2.99 -8.42
N HIS A 224 -11.75 -3.02 -9.44
CA HIS A 224 -11.29 -2.79 -10.81
C HIS A 224 -10.69 -1.38 -10.90
N THR A 225 -9.66 -1.25 -11.72
CA THR A 225 -8.92 0.01 -11.86
C THR A 225 -8.60 0.28 -13.31
N VAL A 226 -8.68 1.55 -13.67
CA VAL A 226 -8.10 2.07 -14.89
C VAL A 226 -6.59 2.03 -14.75
N VAL A 227 -5.94 1.43 -15.74
CA VAL A 227 -4.47 1.42 -15.85
C VAL A 227 -4.01 2.35 -16.97
N ALA A 228 -2.81 2.89 -16.80
CA ALA A 228 -2.13 3.71 -17.79
C ALA A 228 -0.63 3.39 -17.80
N ARG A 229 0.13 3.92 -18.77
CA ARG A 229 1.60 3.76 -18.76
C ARG A 229 2.22 4.37 -17.50
N SER A 230 3.24 3.71 -16.96
CA SER A 230 3.95 4.24 -15.78
C SER A 230 4.67 5.56 -16.06
N MET A 231 5.21 5.70 -17.27
CA MET A 231 5.88 6.90 -17.78
C MET A 231 5.07 7.49 -18.95
N GLY A 232 4.72 8.77 -18.89
CA GLY A 232 3.93 9.42 -19.96
C GLY A 232 2.51 8.86 -20.11
N GLY A 233 1.88 8.48 -18.99
CA GLY A 233 0.58 7.81 -18.97
C GLY A 233 -0.64 8.73 -19.08
N LYS A 234 -0.45 10.06 -19.08
CA LYS A 234 -1.53 11.06 -19.07
C LYS A 234 -2.48 10.87 -17.86
N GLU A 235 -1.94 10.45 -16.71
CA GLU A 235 -2.71 10.12 -15.50
C GLU A 235 -3.64 11.26 -15.03
N ASP A 236 -3.18 12.50 -15.12
CA ASP A 236 -3.98 13.67 -14.73
C ASP A 236 -5.13 13.92 -15.70
N LEU A 237 -4.90 13.75 -17.01
CA LEU A 237 -5.95 13.89 -18.03
C LEU A 237 -7.00 12.78 -17.92
N ILE A 238 -6.57 11.55 -17.63
CA ILE A 238 -7.47 10.41 -17.38
C ILE A 238 -8.34 10.69 -16.15
N TRP A 239 -7.74 11.17 -15.06
CA TRP A 239 -8.50 11.55 -13.87
C TRP A 239 -9.47 12.69 -14.16
N GLU A 240 -9.03 13.74 -14.84
CA GLU A 240 -9.89 14.87 -15.19
C GLU A 240 -11.10 14.42 -16.03
N LEU A 241 -10.87 13.60 -17.06
CA LEU A 241 -11.92 13.02 -17.89
C LEU A 241 -12.94 12.23 -17.06
N LEU A 242 -12.47 11.29 -16.24
CA LEU A 242 -13.34 10.41 -15.47
C LEU A 242 -14.05 11.14 -14.33
N ASN A 243 -13.41 12.14 -13.74
CA ASN A 243 -14.02 12.97 -12.71
C ASN A 243 -15.15 13.84 -13.30
N GLN A 244 -14.94 14.43 -14.48
CA GLN A 244 -16.02 15.14 -15.17
C GLN A 244 -17.12 14.18 -15.65
N ALA A 245 -16.76 12.98 -16.12
CA ALA A 245 -17.72 11.98 -16.58
C ALA A 245 -18.64 11.49 -15.44
N GLN A 246 -18.10 11.22 -14.24
CA GLN A 246 -18.92 10.77 -13.12
C GLN A 246 -19.88 11.86 -12.59
N GLU A 247 -19.52 13.14 -12.74
CA GLU A 247 -20.40 14.24 -12.32
C GLU A 247 -21.60 14.44 -13.25
N HIS A 248 -21.43 14.20 -14.55
CA HIS A 248 -22.48 14.41 -15.57
C HIS A 248 -23.23 13.14 -15.96
N PHE A 249 -22.55 12.00 -15.98
CA PHE A 249 -23.06 10.72 -16.48
C PHE A 249 -22.95 9.58 -15.45
N GLY A 250 -22.56 9.89 -14.21
CA GLY A 250 -22.59 8.92 -13.12
C GLY A 250 -24.01 8.44 -12.80
N LYS A 251 -24.11 7.57 -11.79
CA LYS A 251 -25.38 6.97 -11.38
C LYS A 251 -26.43 8.03 -11.09
N ASP A 252 -27.59 7.89 -11.73
CA ASP A 252 -28.75 8.79 -11.61
C ASP A 252 -28.54 10.24 -12.07
N LYS A 253 -27.48 10.54 -12.85
CA LYS A 253 -27.15 11.91 -13.30
C LYS A 253 -27.78 12.31 -14.65
N SER A 254 -27.87 11.40 -15.62
CA SER A 254 -28.38 11.70 -16.97
C SER A 254 -29.27 10.60 -17.51
N LYS A 255 -30.37 10.96 -18.20
CA LYS A 255 -31.25 9.97 -18.84
C LYS A 255 -30.76 9.55 -20.24
N GLU A 256 -29.88 10.33 -20.85
CA GLU A 256 -29.40 10.10 -22.22
C GLU A 256 -28.23 9.11 -22.27
N PHE A 257 -27.34 9.18 -21.27
CA PHE A 257 -26.17 8.31 -21.17
C PHE A 257 -25.86 8.01 -19.70
N GLN A 258 -25.51 6.76 -19.43
CA GLN A 258 -25.19 6.25 -18.10
C GLN A 258 -23.82 5.58 -18.14
N LEU A 259 -22.91 6.02 -17.28
CA LEU A 259 -21.54 5.50 -17.26
C LEU A 259 -21.44 4.08 -16.69
N PHE A 260 -22.37 3.71 -15.82
CA PHE A 260 -22.39 2.42 -15.09
C PHE A 260 -23.64 1.58 -15.43
N SER A 261 -24.22 1.76 -16.62
CA SER A 261 -25.25 0.86 -17.14
C SER A 261 -25.35 0.97 -18.66
N SER A 262 -25.76 -0.09 -19.36
CA SER A 262 -25.90 -0.06 -20.81
C SER A 262 -27.06 -0.93 -21.31
N PRO A 263 -27.78 -0.51 -22.36
CA PRO A 263 -28.73 -1.39 -23.05
C PRO A 263 -28.03 -2.49 -23.86
N HIS A 264 -26.72 -2.39 -24.08
CA HIS A 264 -25.95 -3.31 -24.93
C HIS A 264 -25.27 -4.44 -24.16
N GLY A 265 -25.43 -4.51 -22.84
CA GLY A 265 -24.82 -5.53 -22.01
C GLY A 265 -24.49 -5.04 -20.61
N LYS A 266 -23.84 -5.91 -19.84
CA LYS A 266 -23.40 -5.66 -18.46
C LYS A 266 -21.90 -5.44 -18.42
N ASP A 267 -21.45 -4.61 -17.49
CA ASP A 267 -20.03 -4.33 -17.20
C ASP A 267 -19.24 -3.86 -18.44
N LEU A 268 -19.86 -3.00 -19.27
CA LEU A 268 -19.21 -2.42 -20.46
C LEU A 268 -18.38 -1.21 -20.07
N LEU A 269 -17.07 -1.26 -20.35
CA LEU A 269 -16.04 -0.28 -19.94
C LEU A 269 -15.76 -0.25 -18.42
N PHE A 270 -16.82 -0.16 -17.62
CA PHE A 270 -16.79 -0.13 -16.15
C PHE A 270 -17.83 -1.10 -15.60
N LYS A 271 -17.68 -1.52 -14.35
CA LYS A 271 -18.69 -2.38 -13.71
C LYS A 271 -19.99 -1.64 -13.47
N ASP A 272 -21.12 -2.31 -13.71
CA ASP A 272 -22.46 -1.75 -13.44
C ASP A 272 -22.66 -1.45 -11.94
N SER A 273 -21.91 -2.17 -11.09
CA SER A 273 -21.94 -1.99 -9.63
C SER A 273 -21.13 -0.80 -9.13
N ALA A 274 -20.31 -0.17 -9.97
CA ALA A 274 -19.52 0.99 -9.60
C ALA A 274 -20.42 2.22 -9.36
N HIS A 275 -20.06 3.01 -8.36
CA HIS A 275 -20.78 4.25 -8.01
C HIS A 275 -19.99 5.51 -8.38
N GLY A 276 -18.75 5.35 -8.83
CA GLY A 276 -17.87 6.41 -9.25
C GLY A 276 -16.40 5.97 -9.22
N PHE A 277 -15.53 6.97 -9.21
CA PHE A 277 -14.09 6.79 -9.28
C PHE A 277 -13.35 7.55 -8.17
N LEU A 278 -12.23 6.96 -7.74
CA LEU A 278 -11.25 7.60 -6.87
C LEU A 278 -9.87 7.59 -7.54
N LYS A 279 -9.16 8.72 -7.50
CA LYS A 279 -7.78 8.79 -8.01
C LYS A 279 -6.88 7.91 -7.15
N VAL A 280 -6.12 7.02 -7.78
CA VAL A 280 -5.12 6.22 -7.07
C VAL A 280 -3.98 7.14 -6.63
N PRO A 281 -3.54 7.11 -5.36
CA PRO A 281 -2.44 7.95 -4.89
C PRO A 281 -1.17 7.72 -5.74
N PRO A 282 -0.42 8.78 -6.09
CA PRO A 282 0.71 8.66 -7.02
C PRO A 282 1.84 7.75 -6.53
N ARG A 283 1.95 7.53 -5.20
CA ARG A 283 2.93 6.64 -4.59
C ARG A 283 2.53 5.16 -4.65
N MET A 284 1.25 4.86 -4.92
CA MET A 284 0.70 3.51 -4.95
C MET A 284 0.94 2.87 -6.32
N ASP A 285 2.01 2.09 -6.43
CA ASP A 285 2.28 1.29 -7.62
C ASP A 285 1.35 0.06 -7.71
N ALA A 286 1.50 -0.74 -8.76
CA ALA A 286 0.68 -1.93 -8.94
C ALA A 286 0.85 -2.96 -7.80
N LYS A 287 2.06 -3.17 -7.29
CA LYS A 287 2.30 -4.12 -6.18
C LYS A 287 1.58 -3.66 -4.91
N MET A 288 1.67 -2.36 -4.60
CA MET A 288 1.02 -1.77 -3.43
C MET A 288 -0.50 -1.75 -3.57
N TYR A 289 -1.02 -1.44 -4.76
CA TYR A 289 -2.46 -1.49 -5.04
C TYR A 289 -3.03 -2.90 -4.89
N LEU A 290 -2.28 -3.90 -5.36
CA LEU A 290 -2.68 -5.31 -5.28
C LEU A 290 -2.55 -5.88 -3.86
N GLY A 291 -1.54 -5.45 -3.11
CA GLY A 291 -1.23 -5.97 -1.78
C GLY A 291 -0.32 -7.20 -1.83
N TYR A 292 0.49 -7.37 -0.78
CA TYR A 292 1.54 -8.39 -0.71
C TYR A 292 0.99 -9.81 -0.82
N GLU A 293 -0.10 -10.09 -0.10
CA GLU A 293 -0.73 -11.40 -0.02
C GLU A 293 -1.29 -11.80 -1.38
N TYR A 294 -1.96 -10.87 -2.07
CA TYR A 294 -2.55 -11.11 -3.39
C TYR A 294 -1.48 -11.30 -4.47
N VAL A 295 -0.45 -10.44 -4.47
CA VAL A 295 0.72 -10.57 -5.37
C VAL A 295 1.43 -11.91 -5.17
N THR A 296 1.66 -12.30 -3.91
CA THR A 296 2.32 -13.56 -3.57
C THR A 296 1.47 -14.76 -4.01
N ALA A 297 0.16 -14.72 -3.79
CA ALA A 297 -0.75 -15.78 -4.23
C ALA A 297 -0.76 -15.95 -5.76
N ILE A 298 -0.82 -14.86 -6.53
CA ILE A 298 -0.75 -14.91 -8.00
C ILE A 298 0.60 -15.45 -8.47
N ARG A 299 1.70 -14.98 -7.87
CA ARG A 299 3.04 -15.45 -8.21
C ARG A 299 3.17 -16.95 -7.98
N ASN A 300 2.78 -17.43 -6.81
CA ASN A 300 2.83 -18.86 -6.45
C ASN A 300 2.00 -19.72 -7.42
N LEU A 301 0.82 -19.25 -7.83
CA LEU A 301 -0.01 -19.91 -8.83
C LEU A 301 0.69 -20.06 -10.19
N ARG A 302 1.39 -19.01 -10.64
CA ARG A 302 2.08 -19.01 -11.93
C ARG A 302 3.37 -19.81 -11.91
N GLU A 303 4.14 -19.66 -10.83
CA GLU A 303 5.38 -20.40 -10.60
C GLU A 303 5.11 -21.86 -10.23
N GLY A 304 3.86 -22.20 -9.92
CA GLY A 304 3.41 -23.52 -9.55
C GLY A 304 4.07 -24.02 -8.27
N THR A 305 4.09 -23.16 -7.26
CA THR A 305 4.72 -23.41 -5.98
C THR A 305 3.63 -23.48 -4.92
N CYS A 306 3.46 -24.65 -4.31
CA CYS A 306 2.77 -24.70 -3.03
C CYS A 306 3.70 -24.04 -2.00
N PRO A 307 3.19 -23.14 -1.14
CA PRO A 307 3.95 -22.79 0.05
C PRO A 307 4.21 -24.11 0.77
N GLU A 308 5.45 -24.60 0.73
CA GLU A 308 5.87 -25.63 1.67
C GLU A 308 5.54 -25.06 3.04
N ALA A 309 4.78 -25.83 3.85
CA ALA A 309 4.48 -25.46 5.22
C ALA A 309 5.78 -24.91 5.82
N THR A 310 5.75 -23.63 6.22
CA THR A 310 6.87 -22.85 6.74
C THR A 310 7.98 -23.78 7.20
N THR A 311 8.97 -24.03 6.34
CA THR A 311 10.12 -24.81 6.77
C THR A 311 10.61 -24.13 8.04
N ASP A 312 10.83 -24.89 9.12
CA ASP A 312 11.24 -24.39 10.45
C ASP A 312 12.54 -23.54 10.42
N GLU A 313 13.13 -23.39 9.24
CA GLU A 313 14.32 -22.62 8.95
C GLU A 313 13.99 -21.22 8.42
N CYS A 314 14.19 -20.22 9.28
CA CYS A 314 14.05 -18.82 8.92
C CYS A 314 15.02 -18.43 7.81
N LYS A 315 14.47 -18.03 6.67
CA LYS A 315 15.24 -17.38 5.59
C LYS A 315 15.95 -16.12 6.12
N PRO A 316 17.09 -15.73 5.51
CA PRO A 316 17.81 -14.51 5.85
C PRO A 316 16.88 -13.28 5.88
N VAL A 317 17.13 -12.36 6.81
CA VAL A 317 16.37 -11.11 6.92
C VAL A 317 16.98 -10.07 5.99
N LYS A 318 16.18 -9.55 5.06
CA LYS A 318 16.57 -8.43 4.21
C LYS A 318 16.40 -7.10 4.95
N TRP A 319 17.47 -6.54 5.46
CA TRP A 319 17.47 -5.25 6.12
C TRP A 319 17.44 -4.10 5.10
N CYS A 320 16.55 -3.12 5.28
CA CYS A 320 16.49 -1.94 4.42
C CYS A 320 17.32 -0.78 4.99
N ALA A 321 18.44 -0.49 4.33
CA ALA A 321 19.36 0.57 4.69
C ALA A 321 19.01 1.91 4.02
N LEU A 322 19.07 3.00 4.77
CA LEU A 322 18.80 4.35 4.27
C LEU A 322 20.02 4.96 3.56
N SER A 323 19.96 4.95 2.23
CA SER A 323 21.00 5.46 1.33
C SER A 323 22.37 4.80 1.56
N HIS A 324 23.43 5.37 0.98
CA HIS A 324 24.77 4.78 0.96
C HIS A 324 25.40 4.63 2.36
N HIS A 325 25.18 5.60 3.26
CA HIS A 325 25.85 5.61 4.57
C HIS A 325 25.43 4.44 5.45
N GLU A 326 24.12 4.16 5.51
CA GLU A 326 23.64 2.97 6.23
C GLU A 326 23.93 1.70 5.45
N ARG A 327 23.96 1.75 4.11
CA ARG A 327 24.26 0.59 3.28
C ARG A 327 25.63 -0.01 3.61
N LEU A 328 26.67 0.83 3.75
CA LEU A 328 28.01 0.36 4.11
C LEU A 328 28.03 -0.38 5.45
N LYS A 329 27.37 0.18 6.47
CA LYS A 329 27.23 -0.47 7.79
C LYS A 329 26.44 -1.76 7.70
N CYS A 330 25.38 -1.78 6.90
CA CYS A 330 24.57 -2.97 6.67
C CYS A 330 25.41 -4.06 6.01
N ASP A 331 26.19 -3.75 4.96
CA ASP A 331 27.02 -4.73 4.26
C ASP A 331 28.07 -5.34 5.20
N GLU A 332 28.68 -4.55 6.08
CA GLU A 332 29.55 -5.06 7.15
C GLU A 332 28.80 -6.00 8.11
N TRP A 333 27.57 -5.63 8.53
CA TRP A 333 26.73 -6.51 9.34
C TRP A 333 26.35 -7.81 8.62
N SER A 334 26.04 -7.74 7.33
CA SER A 334 25.70 -8.91 6.50
C SER A 334 26.85 -9.93 6.50
N VAL A 335 28.09 -9.47 6.27
CA VAL A 335 29.28 -10.33 6.32
C VAL A 335 29.45 -11.00 7.69
N ASN A 336 29.35 -10.23 8.77
CA ASN A 336 29.50 -10.74 10.14
C ASN A 336 28.34 -11.66 10.58
N SER A 337 27.17 -11.52 9.96
CA SER A 337 25.99 -12.35 10.27
C SER A 337 26.05 -13.76 9.66
N VAL A 338 27.05 -14.06 8.82
CA VAL A 338 27.24 -15.35 8.15
C VAL A 338 26.00 -15.79 7.38
N GLY A 339 25.39 -14.86 6.64
CA GLY A 339 24.22 -15.11 5.81
C GLY A 339 22.87 -15.05 6.53
N LYS A 340 22.82 -14.62 7.80
CA LYS A 340 21.52 -14.35 8.48
C LYS A 340 20.88 -13.01 8.08
N ILE A 341 21.70 -12.04 7.67
CA ILE A 341 21.27 -10.70 7.26
C ILE A 341 21.71 -10.44 5.82
N GLU A 342 20.77 -9.99 4.99
CA GLU A 342 21.00 -9.45 3.66
C GLU A 342 20.68 -7.95 3.64
N CYS A 343 21.28 -7.19 2.74
CA CYS A 343 21.08 -5.74 2.67
C CYS A 343 20.37 -5.34 1.38
N VAL A 344 19.34 -4.52 1.54
CA VAL A 344 18.62 -3.77 0.50
C VAL A 344 18.72 -2.30 0.86
N SER A 345 18.63 -1.39 -0.10
CA SER A 345 18.64 0.04 0.20
C SER A 345 17.58 0.82 -0.57
N ALA A 346 17.23 1.97 -0.03
CA ALA A 346 16.42 2.99 -0.68
C ALA A 346 16.87 4.39 -0.23
N GLU A 347 16.45 5.44 -0.94
CA GLU A 347 16.91 6.82 -0.64
C GLU A 347 16.07 7.50 0.45
N THR A 348 14.85 7.03 0.70
CA THR A 348 13.99 7.54 1.78
C THR A 348 13.45 6.43 2.67
N THR A 349 13.03 6.78 3.88
CA THR A 349 12.37 5.86 4.81
C THR A 349 11.05 5.32 4.24
N GLU A 350 10.27 6.15 3.55
CA GLU A 350 9.02 5.72 2.92
C GLU A 350 9.25 4.70 1.80
N ASP A 351 10.32 4.85 1.02
CA ASP A 351 10.71 3.89 0.00
C ASP A 351 11.08 2.54 0.63
N CYS A 352 11.80 2.56 1.77
CA CYS A 352 12.11 1.34 2.52
C CYS A 352 10.85 0.69 3.10
N ILE A 353 9.92 1.47 3.67
CA ILE A 353 8.61 0.94 4.12
C ILE A 353 7.89 0.27 2.95
N ALA A 354 7.84 0.91 1.78
CA ALA A 354 7.22 0.33 0.58
C ALA A 354 7.92 -0.97 0.12
N LYS A 355 9.26 -1.04 0.19
CA LYS A 355 10.03 -2.27 -0.07
C LYS A 355 9.74 -3.37 0.94
N ILE A 356 9.49 -3.03 2.21
CA ILE A 356 9.06 -4.01 3.21
C ILE A 356 7.64 -4.46 2.92
N MET A 357 6.71 -3.55 2.59
CA MET A 357 5.34 -3.92 2.21
C MET A 357 5.31 -4.88 1.03
N ASN A 358 6.15 -4.69 0.01
CA ASN A 358 6.09 -5.47 -1.22
C ASN A 358 6.97 -6.73 -1.22
N GLY A 359 7.73 -7.00 -0.15
CA GLY A 359 8.59 -8.18 -0.02
C GLY A 359 9.99 -8.05 -0.64
N GLU A 360 10.39 -6.88 -1.13
CA GLU A 360 11.76 -6.62 -1.57
C GLU A 360 12.74 -6.50 -0.39
N ALA A 361 12.26 -5.98 0.74
CA ALA A 361 12.95 -5.98 2.03
C ALA A 361 12.09 -6.65 3.10
N ASP A 362 12.65 -6.93 4.27
CA ASP A 362 11.95 -7.58 5.39
C ASP A 362 11.86 -6.70 6.63
N ALA A 363 12.90 -5.96 7.00
CA ALA A 363 12.92 -5.21 8.25
C ALA A 363 13.75 -3.93 8.19
N MET A 364 13.41 -2.98 9.07
CA MET A 364 14.23 -1.82 9.42
C MET A 364 13.81 -1.26 10.79
N SER A 365 14.70 -0.52 11.46
CA SER A 365 14.33 0.28 12.64
C SER A 365 13.77 1.65 12.22
N LEU A 366 12.70 2.08 12.87
CA LEU A 366 11.97 3.30 12.58
C LEU A 366 11.74 4.17 13.82
N ASP A 367 11.76 5.48 13.61
CA ASP A 367 11.20 6.43 14.57
C ASP A 367 9.70 6.20 14.77
N GLY A 368 9.17 6.44 15.98
CA GLY A 368 7.75 6.23 16.30
C GLY A 368 6.75 6.87 15.32
N GLY A 369 7.10 7.99 14.70
CA GLY A 369 6.29 8.61 13.66
C GLY A 369 6.21 7.78 12.37
N PHE A 370 7.31 7.15 11.98
CA PHE A 370 7.33 6.22 10.85
C PHE A 370 6.83 4.81 11.23
N VAL A 371 6.93 4.39 12.50
CA VAL A 371 6.23 3.19 13.00
C VAL A 371 4.72 3.36 12.85
N TYR A 372 4.19 4.57 13.12
CA TYR A 372 2.77 4.88 12.89
C TYR A 372 2.39 4.74 11.40
N ILE A 373 3.19 5.30 10.48
CA ILE A 373 2.98 5.17 9.04
C ILE A 373 3.05 3.69 8.61
N ALA A 374 4.09 2.98 9.06
CA ALA A 374 4.28 1.55 8.80
C ALA A 374 3.10 0.71 9.31
N GLY A 375 2.55 1.03 10.47
CA GLY A 375 1.34 0.39 11.01
C GLY A 375 0.09 0.64 10.17
N LYS A 376 -0.08 1.87 9.64
CA LYS A 376 -1.13 2.18 8.66
C LYS A 376 -0.95 1.43 7.34
N CYS A 377 0.30 1.11 6.99
CA CYS A 377 0.68 0.28 5.86
C CYS A 377 0.59 -1.25 6.13
N GLY A 378 0.14 -1.67 7.32
CA GLY A 378 -0.05 -3.09 7.66
C GLY A 378 1.20 -3.81 8.21
N LEU A 379 2.30 -3.09 8.46
CA LEU A 379 3.48 -3.62 9.13
C LEU A 379 3.27 -3.67 10.64
N VAL A 380 4.04 -4.52 11.32
CA VAL A 380 3.98 -4.73 12.77
C VAL A 380 5.34 -4.44 13.43
N PRO A 381 5.38 -3.81 14.61
CA PRO A 381 6.59 -3.67 15.40
C PRO A 381 6.97 -5.02 16.04
N VAL A 382 8.27 -5.33 16.05
CA VAL A 382 8.82 -6.62 16.51
C VAL A 382 9.70 -6.46 17.75
N LEU A 383 10.63 -5.49 17.71
CA LEU A 383 11.56 -5.19 18.78
C LEU A 383 11.66 -3.67 18.94
N ALA A 384 11.80 -3.19 20.18
CA ALA A 384 12.04 -1.80 20.48
C ALA A 384 13.54 -1.56 20.76
N GLU A 385 14.05 -0.41 20.33
CA GLU A 385 15.35 0.07 20.80
C GLU A 385 15.22 0.49 22.27
N ASN A 386 16.14 0.05 23.12
CA ASN A 386 16.25 0.51 24.50
C ASN A 386 17.49 1.39 24.67
N TYR A 387 17.36 2.47 25.44
CA TYR A 387 18.37 3.51 25.58
C TYR A 387 18.90 3.64 27.02
N ASN A 388 18.19 3.10 28.00
CA ASN A 388 18.61 3.02 29.38
C ASN A 388 19.41 1.73 29.61
N LYS A 389 20.63 1.88 30.14
CA LYS A 389 21.46 0.73 30.50
C LYS A 389 20.95 0.11 31.80
N ASN A 390 20.51 -1.15 31.74
CA ASN A 390 20.17 -1.99 32.88
C ASN A 390 20.55 -3.45 32.57
N ASP A 391 20.65 -4.29 33.61
CA ASP A 391 21.12 -5.68 33.47
C ASP A 391 20.12 -6.58 32.73
N ASN A 392 18.83 -6.20 32.72
CA ASN A 392 17.72 -6.92 32.04
C ASN A 392 17.14 -6.09 30.88
N CYS A 393 18.00 -5.48 30.05
CA CYS A 393 17.59 -4.56 28.98
C CYS A 393 16.57 -5.16 28.01
N GLU A 394 16.73 -6.42 27.61
CA GLU A 394 15.88 -7.07 26.63
C GLU A 394 14.44 -7.31 27.09
N ASP A 395 14.24 -7.40 28.42
CA ASP A 395 12.95 -7.70 29.05
C ASP A 395 12.37 -6.50 29.80
N THR A 396 13.03 -5.33 29.73
CA THR A 396 12.56 -4.11 30.40
C THR A 396 11.93 -3.14 29.40
N PRO A 397 10.59 -3.01 29.35
CA PRO A 397 9.96 -2.01 28.51
C PRO A 397 10.24 -0.60 29.05
N GLU A 398 10.79 0.26 28.22
CA GLU A 398 10.94 1.68 28.53
C GLU A 398 9.64 2.44 28.23
N ALA A 399 9.32 3.41 29.07
CA ALA A 399 8.18 4.28 28.85
C ALA A 399 8.40 5.29 27.70
N GLY A 400 9.61 5.38 27.13
CA GLY A 400 9.94 6.29 26.04
C GLY A 400 10.94 7.38 26.42
N TYR A 401 11.57 7.97 25.40
CA TYR A 401 12.47 9.12 25.54
C TYR A 401 11.69 10.46 25.56
N PHE A 402 12.37 11.56 25.83
CA PHE A 402 11.77 12.90 25.83
C PHE A 402 12.10 13.71 24.57
N ALA A 403 11.08 14.30 23.95
CA ALA A 403 11.20 15.29 22.89
C ALA A 403 11.37 16.68 23.49
N VAL A 404 12.39 17.42 23.05
CA VAL A 404 12.75 18.73 23.61
C VAL A 404 12.99 19.76 22.50
N ALA A 405 12.82 21.04 22.85
CA ALA A 405 13.20 22.18 22.02
C ALA A 405 14.45 22.83 22.62
N VAL A 406 15.58 22.70 21.92
CA VAL A 406 16.89 23.20 22.36
C VAL A 406 17.15 24.56 21.73
N VAL A 407 17.64 25.51 22.53
CA VAL A 407 18.03 26.85 22.09
C VAL A 407 19.41 27.22 22.61
N LYS A 408 20.05 28.21 21.99
CA LYS A 408 21.31 28.78 22.49
C LYS A 408 21.03 29.62 23.73
N LYS A 409 21.86 29.48 24.77
CA LYS A 409 21.76 30.27 26.00
C LYS A 409 21.95 31.77 25.75
N SER A 410 22.76 32.14 24.77
CA SER A 410 22.98 33.52 24.36
C SER A 410 21.73 34.22 23.79
N ALA A 411 20.73 33.48 23.32
CA ALA A 411 19.48 34.02 22.80
C ALA A 411 18.44 34.17 23.93
N SER A 412 18.71 35.02 24.92
CA SER A 412 17.93 35.14 26.17
C SER A 412 16.43 35.34 25.99
N ASP A 413 16.04 36.04 24.93
CA ASP A 413 14.65 36.47 24.74
C ASP A 413 13.76 35.37 24.13
N LEU A 414 14.35 34.26 23.67
CA LEU A 414 13.63 33.19 23.00
C LEU A 414 12.90 32.30 24.02
N THR A 415 11.58 32.14 23.83
CA THR A 415 10.68 31.31 24.66
C THR A 415 9.77 30.48 23.75
N TRP A 416 9.03 29.53 24.32
CA TRP A 416 8.08 28.72 23.56
C TRP A 416 7.00 29.56 22.85
N ASP A 417 6.58 30.67 23.47
CA ASP A 417 5.46 31.48 22.95
C ASP A 417 5.87 32.47 21.85
N ASN A 418 7.16 32.80 21.70
CA ASN A 418 7.64 33.76 20.71
C ASN A 418 8.45 33.12 19.57
N LEU A 419 8.17 31.85 19.26
CA LEU A 419 8.78 31.11 18.15
C LEU A 419 8.39 31.60 16.74
N LYS A 420 7.33 32.42 16.63
CA LYS A 420 6.89 32.96 15.34
C LYS A 420 8.00 33.80 14.69
N GLY A 421 8.28 33.54 13.42
CA GLY A 421 9.31 34.23 12.63
C GLY A 421 10.74 33.82 12.98
N LYS A 422 10.95 32.83 13.86
CA LYS A 422 12.27 32.29 14.19
C LYS A 422 12.72 31.24 13.18
N LYS A 423 13.99 30.85 13.26
CA LYS A 423 14.61 29.83 12.44
C LYS A 423 14.60 28.46 13.12
N SER A 424 14.00 27.46 12.49
CA SER A 424 13.83 26.13 13.09
C SER A 424 14.68 25.04 12.44
N CYS A 425 15.12 24.09 13.26
CA CYS A 425 15.90 22.92 12.86
C CYS A 425 15.20 21.64 13.31
N HIS A 426 14.97 20.72 12.38
CA HIS A 426 14.17 19.53 12.59
C HIS A 426 14.94 18.29 12.12
N THR A 427 14.72 17.15 12.78
CA THR A 427 15.37 15.90 12.38
C THR A 427 14.98 15.45 10.98
N ALA A 428 13.67 15.52 10.67
CA ALA A 428 13.03 15.32 9.37
C ALA A 428 11.51 15.44 9.57
N VAL A 429 10.78 15.72 8.49
CA VAL A 429 9.31 15.67 8.46
C VAL A 429 8.83 14.28 8.87
N GLY A 430 7.76 14.21 9.66
CA GLY A 430 7.13 12.95 10.09
C GLY A 430 7.78 12.23 11.28
N ARG A 431 8.94 12.68 11.77
CA ARG A 431 9.59 12.12 12.97
C ARG A 431 8.99 12.66 14.27
N THR A 432 9.07 11.88 15.33
CA THR A 432 8.41 12.14 16.62
C THR A 432 8.86 13.45 17.25
N ALA A 433 10.14 13.52 17.68
CA ALA A 433 10.65 14.70 18.38
C ALA A 433 10.93 15.89 17.46
N GLY A 434 11.32 15.63 16.21
CA GLY A 434 11.66 16.67 15.25
C GLY A 434 10.47 17.30 14.52
N TRP A 435 9.30 16.64 14.49
CA TRP A 435 8.16 17.12 13.71
C TRP A 435 6.82 16.92 14.43
N ASN A 436 6.39 15.67 14.65
CA ASN A 436 5.02 15.37 15.08
C ASN A 436 4.65 16.04 16.41
N ILE A 437 5.53 15.95 17.41
CA ILE A 437 5.32 16.60 18.71
C ILE A 437 5.33 18.13 18.59
N PRO A 438 6.42 18.79 18.14
CA PRO A 438 6.47 20.24 18.11
C PRO A 438 5.42 20.85 17.17
N MET A 439 5.23 20.28 15.97
CA MET A 439 4.28 20.81 15.00
C MET A 439 2.84 20.52 15.43
N GLY A 440 2.57 19.39 16.11
CA GLY A 440 1.25 19.12 16.70
C GLY A 440 0.88 20.13 17.79
N LEU A 441 1.83 20.49 18.66
CA LEU A 441 1.62 21.53 19.68
C LEU A 441 1.42 22.92 19.05
N LEU A 442 2.18 23.26 18.01
CA LEU A 442 2.01 24.52 17.30
C LEU A 442 0.68 24.57 16.53
N TYR A 443 0.29 23.48 15.88
CA TYR A 443 -0.98 23.37 15.16
C TYR A 443 -2.17 23.68 16.08
N ASN A 444 -2.16 23.15 17.30
CA ASN A 444 -3.20 23.43 18.30
C ASN A 444 -3.28 24.91 18.72
N LYS A 445 -2.21 25.69 18.51
CA LYS A 445 -2.19 27.14 18.77
C LYS A 445 -2.59 27.96 17.53
N ILE A 446 -2.11 27.60 16.34
CA ILE A 446 -2.25 28.42 15.12
C ILE A 446 -3.40 27.99 14.20
N ASN A 447 -3.93 26.77 14.37
CA ASN A 447 -5.05 26.19 13.63
C ASN A 447 -4.90 26.20 12.09
N HIS A 448 -3.68 26.07 11.58
CA HIS A 448 -3.40 25.89 10.15
C HIS A 448 -2.12 25.09 9.92
N CYS A 449 -2.00 24.44 8.75
CA CYS A 449 -0.85 23.57 8.42
C CYS A 449 0.35 24.30 7.80
N ARG A 450 0.27 25.63 7.63
CA ARG A 450 1.32 26.47 7.02
C ARG A 450 2.46 26.78 8.00
N PHE A 451 3.17 25.74 8.45
CA PHE A 451 4.28 25.87 9.40
C PHE A 451 5.49 26.61 8.79
N ASP A 452 5.61 26.55 7.46
CA ASP A 452 6.59 27.27 6.65
C ASP A 452 6.32 28.78 6.58
N GLU A 453 5.12 29.24 6.94
CA GLU A 453 4.80 30.66 7.17
C GLU A 453 4.90 31.06 8.65
N PHE A 454 4.86 30.10 9.57
CA PHE A 454 4.99 30.36 11.00
C PHE A 454 6.46 30.66 11.37
N PHE A 455 7.38 29.80 10.92
CA PHE A 455 8.82 30.07 11.00
C PHE A 455 9.25 30.94 9.82
N SER A 456 10.31 31.72 9.98
CA SER A 456 10.80 32.54 8.86
C SER A 456 11.45 31.67 7.80
N GLU A 457 12.37 30.80 8.23
CA GLU A 457 13.09 29.83 7.42
C GLU A 457 13.51 28.65 8.31
N GLY A 458 13.83 27.50 7.72
CA GLY A 458 14.22 26.33 8.51
C GLY A 458 15.04 25.30 7.75
N CYS A 459 15.43 24.25 8.47
CA CYS A 459 15.81 22.98 7.86
C CYS A 459 14.94 21.84 8.44
N ALA A 460 14.03 21.32 7.61
CA ALA A 460 13.20 20.16 7.88
C ALA A 460 13.29 19.18 6.70
N PRO A 461 14.30 18.28 6.71
CA PRO A 461 14.51 17.32 5.63
C PRO A 461 13.24 16.52 5.31
N GLY A 462 12.94 16.34 4.01
CA GLY A 462 11.68 15.77 3.51
C GLY A 462 10.57 16.79 3.24
N SER A 463 10.78 18.08 3.51
CA SER A 463 9.86 19.15 3.07
C SER A 463 9.91 19.35 1.56
N LYS A 464 8.91 20.05 1.01
CA LYS A 464 8.95 20.49 -0.39
C LYS A 464 10.20 21.36 -0.62
N LYS A 465 10.92 21.12 -1.72
CA LYS A 465 12.23 21.74 -2.01
C LYS A 465 12.21 23.26 -2.05
N ASP A 466 11.09 23.85 -2.46
CA ASP A 466 10.85 25.29 -2.57
C ASP A 466 10.32 25.93 -1.28
N SER A 467 10.03 25.13 -0.24
CA SER A 467 9.55 25.64 1.06
C SER A 467 10.64 26.42 1.81
N SER A 468 10.22 27.41 2.61
CA SER A 468 11.10 28.13 3.55
C SER A 468 11.82 27.16 4.52
N LEU A 469 11.22 26.00 4.80
CA LEU A 469 11.77 24.96 5.67
C LEU A 469 12.91 24.14 5.06
N CYS A 470 13.30 24.38 3.80
CA CYS A 470 14.50 23.80 3.21
C CYS A 470 15.67 24.79 3.08
N LYS A 471 15.44 26.08 3.30
CA LYS A 471 16.42 27.14 3.03
C LYS A 471 17.67 27.08 3.89
N LEU A 472 17.56 26.59 5.13
CA LEU A 472 18.72 26.48 6.03
C LEU A 472 19.47 25.17 5.88
N CYS A 473 18.93 24.18 5.16
CA CYS A 473 19.59 22.89 4.98
C CYS A 473 20.97 23.02 4.31
N MET A 474 21.81 21.99 4.45
CA MET A 474 23.22 22.05 4.04
C MET A 474 23.61 21.04 2.96
N GLY A 475 22.69 20.17 2.53
CA GLY A 475 22.91 19.25 1.41
C GLY A 475 23.21 20.00 0.11
N SER A 476 24.16 19.49 -0.66
CA SER A 476 24.56 20.10 -1.93
C SER A 476 23.72 19.58 -3.10
N GLY A 477 23.34 20.48 -4.00
CA GLY A 477 22.65 20.15 -5.26
C GLY A 477 21.37 19.33 -5.02
N PRO A 478 21.23 18.14 -5.62
CA PRO A 478 20.02 17.32 -5.46
C PRO A 478 19.81 16.81 -4.03
N ASN A 479 20.84 16.83 -3.18
CA ASN A 479 20.76 16.31 -1.81
C ASN A 479 20.21 17.35 -0.80
N LEU A 480 20.02 18.60 -1.23
CA LEU A 480 19.51 19.65 -0.35
C LEU A 480 18.15 19.25 0.20
N CYS A 481 18.01 19.19 1.53
CA CYS A 481 16.75 18.88 2.22
C CYS A 481 16.24 17.44 1.96
N GLU A 482 17.08 16.53 1.46
CA GLU A 482 16.73 15.10 1.36
C GLU A 482 16.65 14.45 2.76
N PRO A 483 15.66 13.59 3.05
CA PRO A 483 15.48 12.98 4.36
C PRO A 483 16.41 11.76 4.57
N ASN A 484 17.71 11.93 4.32
CA ASN A 484 18.75 10.92 4.53
C ASN A 484 20.11 11.57 4.85
N ASN A 485 21.12 10.73 5.12
CA ASN A 485 22.45 11.19 5.57
C ASN A 485 23.28 11.94 4.51
N LYS A 486 22.79 12.13 3.27
CA LYS A 486 23.42 13.05 2.30
C LYS A 486 23.11 14.53 2.64
N GLU A 487 22.06 14.78 3.42
CA GLU A 487 21.77 16.07 4.03
C GLU A 487 22.45 16.14 5.42
N GLY A 488 23.44 17.02 5.57
CA GLY A 488 24.23 17.10 6.80
C GLY A 488 23.46 17.58 8.04
N TYR A 489 22.27 18.17 7.85
CA TYR A 489 21.35 18.53 8.94
C TYR A 489 20.24 17.49 9.20
N TYR A 490 20.29 16.32 8.55
CA TYR A 490 19.36 15.23 8.82
C TYR A 490 19.61 14.55 10.17
N GLY A 491 18.53 14.12 10.81
CA GLY A 491 18.55 13.36 12.05
C GLY A 491 18.85 14.19 13.30
N TYR A 492 19.05 13.51 14.43
CA TYR A 492 19.23 14.17 15.73
C TYR A 492 20.48 15.05 15.77
N THR A 493 21.62 14.51 15.35
CA THR A 493 22.89 15.24 15.31
C THR A 493 22.85 16.40 14.30
N GLY A 494 22.28 16.16 13.12
CA GLY A 494 22.15 17.19 12.09
C GLY A 494 21.26 18.35 12.50
N ALA A 495 20.11 18.09 13.14
CA ALA A 495 19.24 19.15 13.64
C ALA A 495 19.91 20.00 14.73
N PHE A 496 20.71 19.39 15.61
CA PHE A 496 21.51 20.12 16.58
C PHE A 496 22.62 20.94 15.91
N ARG A 497 23.31 20.38 14.92
CA ARG A 497 24.29 21.11 14.10
C ARG A 497 23.67 22.33 13.40
N CYS A 498 22.47 22.18 12.86
CA CYS A 498 21.69 23.28 12.28
C CYS A 498 21.47 24.41 13.29
N LEU A 499 21.13 24.12 14.55
CA LEU A 499 21.00 25.13 15.61
C LEU A 499 22.34 25.84 15.89
N VAL A 500 23.44 25.09 15.91
CA VAL A 500 24.77 25.67 16.13
C VAL A 500 25.14 26.64 15.01
N GLU A 501 24.94 26.24 13.76
CA GLU A 501 25.45 26.98 12.61
C GLU A 501 24.48 28.05 12.05
N LYS A 502 23.15 27.84 12.12
CA LYS A 502 22.19 28.70 11.40
C LYS A 502 20.89 29.01 12.15
N GLY A 503 20.34 28.07 12.90
CA GLY A 503 19.00 28.14 13.49
C GLY A 503 18.92 28.84 14.85
N ASP A 504 17.69 29.07 15.30
CA ASP A 504 17.35 29.62 16.62
C ASP A 504 16.91 28.52 17.60
N VAL A 505 16.22 27.49 17.09
CA VAL A 505 15.70 26.36 17.87
C VAL A 505 15.91 25.02 17.14
N ALA A 506 16.33 23.98 17.85
CA ALA A 506 16.35 22.60 17.36
C ALA A 506 15.36 21.72 18.09
N PHE A 507 14.57 20.97 17.33
CA PHE A 507 13.64 19.97 17.84
C PHE A 507 14.25 18.58 17.78
N VAL A 508 14.64 18.04 18.93
CA VAL A 508 15.47 16.82 19.05
C VAL A 508 15.10 16.00 20.29
N LYS A 509 15.75 14.85 20.50
CA LYS A 509 15.64 14.09 21.74
C LYS A 509 16.52 14.70 22.84
N HIS A 510 16.12 14.53 24.09
CA HIS A 510 16.82 15.10 25.26
C HIS A 510 18.31 14.74 25.39
N GLN A 511 18.74 13.57 24.87
CA GLN A 511 20.14 13.14 24.90
C GLN A 511 21.01 13.75 23.79
N THR A 512 20.44 14.48 22.83
CA THR A 512 21.21 14.96 21.67
C THR A 512 22.32 15.93 22.04
N VAL A 513 22.08 16.88 22.95
CA VAL A 513 23.12 17.84 23.38
C VAL A 513 24.22 17.13 24.20
N PRO A 514 23.90 16.31 25.22
CA PRO A 514 24.94 15.57 25.94
C PRO A 514 25.75 14.60 25.07
N GLN A 515 25.22 14.13 23.94
CA GLN A 515 25.93 13.26 22.99
C GLN A 515 26.87 14.03 22.04
N ASN A 516 26.64 15.33 21.82
CA ASN A 516 27.37 16.15 20.84
C ASN A 516 28.20 17.28 21.46
N THR A 517 28.41 17.27 22.77
CA THR A 517 29.20 18.29 23.49
C THR A 517 30.24 17.64 24.39
N GLY A 518 31.16 18.45 24.93
CA GLY A 518 32.20 17.98 25.86
C GLY A 518 33.18 17.00 25.23
N GLY A 519 33.47 17.18 23.94
CA GLY A 519 34.43 16.35 23.18
C GLY A 519 33.93 14.95 22.80
N LYS A 520 32.68 14.58 23.10
CA LYS A 520 32.11 13.27 22.74
C LYS A 520 31.87 13.09 21.24
N ASN A 521 31.55 14.18 20.54
CA ASN A 521 31.54 14.19 19.08
C ASN A 521 32.88 14.78 18.59
N PRO A 522 33.72 13.99 17.90
CA PRO A 522 35.05 14.41 17.47
C PRO A 522 35.03 15.34 16.25
N ASP A 523 33.89 15.49 15.58
CA ASP A 523 33.76 16.29 14.37
C ASP A 523 34.15 17.76 14.61
N PRO A 524 34.76 18.45 13.63
CA PRO A 524 35.24 19.81 13.80
C PRO A 524 34.20 20.82 14.30
N TRP A 525 32.93 20.67 13.89
CA TRP A 525 31.85 21.57 14.28
C TRP A 525 31.39 21.38 15.74
N ALA A 526 31.62 20.20 16.34
CA ALA A 526 31.11 19.82 17.65
C ALA A 526 32.18 19.72 18.74
N LYS A 527 33.44 19.51 18.36
CA LYS A 527 34.55 19.18 19.27
C LYS A 527 34.68 20.11 20.48
N ASN A 528 34.41 21.40 20.29
CA ASN A 528 34.58 22.44 21.32
C ASN A 528 33.27 22.93 21.94
N LEU A 529 32.13 22.31 21.63
CA LEU A 529 30.83 22.73 22.17
C LEU A 529 30.68 22.31 23.63
N ASN A 530 30.07 23.17 24.45
CA ASN A 530 29.79 22.89 25.85
C ASN A 530 28.28 22.75 26.09
N GLU A 531 27.87 21.75 26.87
CA GLU A 531 26.47 21.53 27.25
C GLU A 531 25.84 22.77 27.92
N LYS A 532 26.64 23.55 28.66
CA LYS A 532 26.20 24.76 29.37
C LYS A 532 25.79 25.93 28.46
N ASP A 533 26.12 25.86 27.17
CA ASP A 533 25.80 26.91 26.19
C ASP A 533 24.39 26.76 25.61
N TYR A 534 23.65 25.73 26.04
CA TYR A 534 22.32 25.40 25.54
C TYR A 534 21.31 25.27 26.67
N GLU A 535 20.05 25.57 26.35
CA GLU A 535 18.91 25.47 27.26
C GLU A 535 17.72 24.84 26.55
N LEU A 536 16.74 24.39 27.32
CA LEU A 536 15.49 23.82 26.85
C LEU A 536 14.37 24.85 27.00
N LEU A 537 13.51 24.95 25.98
CA LEU A 537 12.25 25.68 26.11
C LEU A 537 11.20 24.78 26.74
N CYS A 538 10.58 25.25 27.82
CA CYS A 538 9.50 24.56 28.52
C CYS A 538 8.13 25.05 28.02
N LEU A 539 7.10 24.22 28.17
CA LEU A 539 5.73 24.55 27.70
C LEU A 539 5.09 25.72 28.46
N ASP A 540 5.55 26.00 29.69
CA ASP A 540 5.12 27.11 30.53
C ASP A 540 5.81 28.44 30.19
N GLY A 541 6.61 28.48 29.13
CA GLY A 541 7.36 29.66 28.69
C GLY A 541 8.72 29.84 29.39
N THR A 542 9.02 29.04 30.42
CA THR A 542 10.31 29.07 31.11
C THR A 542 11.41 28.38 30.29
N ARG A 543 12.65 28.54 30.75
CA ARG A 543 13.84 27.89 30.18
C ARG A 543 14.59 27.17 31.28
N LYS A 544 15.06 25.97 30.99
CA LYS A 544 15.80 25.14 31.95
C LYS A 544 17.08 24.57 31.33
N PRO A 545 18.11 24.26 32.15
CA PRO A 545 19.30 23.57 31.67
C PRO A 545 18.96 22.22 31.03
N VAL A 546 19.80 21.77 30.09
CA VAL A 546 19.63 20.51 29.34
C VAL A 546 19.37 19.29 30.25
N LYS A 547 20.01 19.23 31.42
CA LYS A 547 19.86 18.12 32.38
C LYS A 547 18.47 18.02 33.01
N GLU A 548 17.69 19.09 33.00
CA GLU A 548 16.35 19.15 33.58
C GLU A 548 15.24 18.74 32.58
N TYR A 549 15.59 18.02 31.51
CA TYR A 549 14.65 17.56 30.48
C TYR A 549 13.42 16.84 31.05
N ALA A 550 13.54 16.11 32.17
CA ALA A 550 12.42 15.43 32.81
C ALA A 550 11.32 16.41 33.27
N ASN A 551 11.70 17.64 33.63
CA ASN A 551 10.79 18.72 34.04
C ASN A 551 10.57 19.77 32.94
N CYS A 552 11.30 19.67 31.82
CA CYS A 552 11.24 20.61 30.71
C CYS A 552 11.37 19.88 29.37
N HIS A 553 10.25 19.33 28.91
CA HIS A 553 10.12 18.66 27.63
C HIS A 553 8.77 18.99 27.00
N LEU A 554 8.65 18.72 25.70
CA LEU A 554 7.40 18.95 24.95
C LEU A 554 6.43 17.79 25.13
N ALA A 555 6.94 16.57 25.03
CA ALA A 555 6.18 15.34 25.26
C ALA A 555 7.12 14.15 25.45
N ARG A 556 6.55 13.04 25.91
CA ARG A 556 7.18 11.72 25.83
C ARG A 556 7.04 11.18 24.41
N ALA A 557 8.10 10.54 23.94
CA ALA A 557 8.21 9.96 22.61
C ALA A 557 8.44 8.44 22.74
N PRO A 558 7.66 7.60 22.05
CA PRO A 558 7.91 6.16 22.02
C PRO A 558 9.31 5.87 21.47
N ASN A 559 9.97 4.84 22.01
CA ASN A 559 11.24 4.39 21.48
C ASN A 559 11.13 4.00 20.01
N HIS A 560 12.26 4.05 19.30
CA HIS A 560 12.31 3.56 17.92
C HIS A 560 12.11 2.04 17.93
N ALA A 561 11.55 1.50 16.85
CA ALA A 561 11.22 0.07 16.80
C ALA A 561 11.52 -0.53 15.42
N VAL A 562 11.97 -1.78 15.44
CA VAL A 562 12.07 -2.63 14.26
C VAL A 562 10.67 -3.03 13.83
N VAL A 563 10.34 -2.80 12.56
CA VAL A 563 9.06 -3.23 11.97
C VAL A 563 9.29 -4.26 10.87
N THR A 564 8.30 -5.13 10.65
CA THR A 564 8.28 -6.11 9.56
C THR A 564 6.85 -6.46 9.14
N ARG A 565 6.68 -7.33 8.15
CA ARG A 565 5.39 -7.91 7.79
C ARG A 565 5.03 -9.05 8.74
N LYS A 566 3.73 -9.30 8.96
CA LYS A 566 3.26 -10.36 9.87
C LYS A 566 3.84 -11.74 9.57
N ASP A 567 4.02 -12.10 8.30
CA ASP A 567 4.60 -13.38 7.87
C ASP A 567 6.07 -13.58 8.27
N LYS A 568 6.79 -12.49 8.61
CA LYS A 568 8.22 -12.50 8.97
C LYS A 568 8.50 -12.21 10.44
N GLU A 569 7.49 -11.81 11.22
CA GLU A 569 7.63 -11.37 12.62
C GLU A 569 8.45 -12.34 13.47
N ALA A 570 8.05 -13.61 13.51
CA ALA A 570 8.74 -14.64 14.30
C ALA A 570 10.21 -14.82 13.89
N CYS A 571 10.51 -14.79 12.59
CA CYS A 571 11.87 -14.96 12.09
C CYS A 571 12.75 -13.73 12.34
N VAL A 572 12.22 -12.52 12.16
CA VAL A 572 12.93 -11.28 12.48
C VAL A 572 13.24 -11.23 13.97
N HIS A 573 12.27 -11.55 14.83
CA HIS A 573 12.46 -11.61 16.28
C HIS A 573 13.58 -12.60 16.66
N LYS A 574 13.53 -13.82 16.11
CA LYS A 574 14.52 -14.87 16.40
C LYS A 574 15.92 -14.49 15.93
N ILE A 575 16.06 -13.94 14.72
CA ILE A 575 17.37 -13.61 14.15
C ILE A 575 18.02 -12.42 14.85
N LEU A 576 17.25 -11.41 15.27
CA LEU A 576 17.80 -10.21 15.90
C LEU A 576 18.17 -10.40 17.39
N ARG A 577 17.76 -11.50 18.02
CA ARG A 577 18.16 -11.87 19.39
C ARG A 577 19.36 -12.83 19.46
N GLN A 578 19.80 -13.36 18.31
CA GLN A 578 20.97 -14.23 18.20
C GLN A 578 22.20 -13.42 17.82
#